data_AF-A0A833GP47-F1
#
_entry.id   AF-A0A833GP47-F1
#
_cell.length_a   1.000
_cell.length_b   1.000
_cell.length_c   1.000
_cell.angle_alpha   90.00
_cell.angle_beta   90.00
_cell.angle_gamma   90.00
#
_symmetry.space_group_name_H-M   'P 1'
#
loop_
_entity.id
_entity.type
_entity.pdbx_description
1 polymer ?
#
loop_
_entity_poly.entity_id
_entity_poly.type
_entity_poly.pdbx_seq_one_letter_code
_entity_poly.pdbx_strand_id
1 'polypeptide(L)'
;MEIDKILMAARSLSLFEIWAWGLVAVMVLMAIGAILFLERRHFGRQNRAGSWLTMRLLGLFLLLPLTVGAVIMPTRAVSGMEALAVFYGALLILGPLVWFVGHLLAGRLLRPAFSRGESLFMGASGLLILMLPALAMTLAQGPIFLARHSLTESAFQGTPAAPMPYTVGPIQRFELPGVGPVFAQSLLAPTGFVLDRIDRKSGDAWHDTRNTTRRLYCRDGQNLHFFWAAGESLPELRFYWRQDERRVHADFAPASGPADTAVIREFNIAFRSDGVDPPVPIPRERTAMGYFVGQQQLVYASSTSLQPGESFDNDCIMTGYKRVAWESEGPPQAVALLFQPDVKAPVLRVEIRRPPAAAGQ
;
A
#
# COMPACT_ATOMS: atom_id res chain seq x y z
N MET A 1 18.17 5.49 -11.08
CA MET A 1 17.23 4.50 -10.47
C MET A 1 16.08 5.16 -9.69
N GLU A 2 16.23 6.34 -9.08
CA GLU A 2 15.11 7.03 -8.38
C GLU A 2 14.26 7.94 -9.29
N ILE A 3 14.85 8.55 -10.32
CA ILE A 3 14.13 9.44 -11.25
C ILE A 3 13.04 8.67 -12.02
N ASP A 4 13.32 7.43 -12.44
CA ASP A 4 12.33 6.58 -13.12
C ASP A 4 11.16 6.23 -12.21
N LYS A 5 11.42 6.01 -10.91
CA LYS A 5 10.37 5.77 -9.91
C LYS A 5 9.52 7.01 -9.68
N ILE A 6 10.13 8.19 -9.65
CA ILE A 6 9.42 9.47 -9.53
C ILE A 6 8.57 9.73 -10.78
N LEU A 7 9.11 9.46 -11.98
CA LEU A 7 8.37 9.60 -13.24
C LEU A 7 7.23 8.59 -13.36
N MET A 8 7.43 7.34 -12.93
CA MET A 8 6.37 6.33 -12.87
C MET A 8 5.29 6.72 -11.85
N ALA A 9 5.68 7.20 -10.67
CA ALA A 9 4.75 7.68 -9.66
C ALA A 9 3.95 8.90 -10.17
N ALA A 10 4.60 9.87 -10.82
CA ALA A 10 3.94 11.04 -11.40
C ALA A 10 2.96 10.66 -12.52
N ARG A 11 3.30 9.66 -13.34
CA ARG A 11 2.40 9.13 -14.39
C ARG A 11 1.20 8.35 -13.84
N SER A 12 1.25 7.91 -12.58
CA SER A 12 0.17 7.19 -11.92
C SER A 12 -0.87 8.09 -11.24
N LEU A 13 -0.60 9.40 -11.16
CA LEU A 13 -1.51 10.36 -10.53
C LEU A 13 -2.70 10.66 -11.44
N SER A 14 -3.89 10.72 -10.85
CA SER A 14 -5.08 11.22 -11.53
C SER A 14 -4.95 12.71 -11.87
N LEU A 15 -5.69 13.19 -12.88
CA LEU A 15 -5.73 14.62 -13.22
C LEU A 15 -6.10 15.48 -12.01
N PHE A 16 -7.04 15.02 -11.18
CA PHE A 16 -7.41 15.68 -9.93
C PHE A 16 -6.20 15.84 -8.99
N GLU A 17 -5.44 14.77 -8.76
CA GLU A 17 -4.26 14.82 -7.89
C GLU A 17 -3.18 15.75 -8.42
N ILE A 18 -2.96 15.78 -9.74
CA ILE A 18 -2.01 16.70 -10.38
C ILE A 18 -2.43 18.16 -10.09
N TRP A 19 -3.70 18.50 -10.28
CA TRP A 19 -4.20 19.85 -10.01
C TRP A 19 -4.16 20.20 -8.52
N ALA A 20 -4.55 19.27 -7.65
CA ALA A 20 -4.56 19.48 -6.21
C ALA A 20 -3.14 19.73 -5.66
N TRP A 21 -2.17 18.89 -6.05
CA TRP A 21 -0.78 19.08 -5.65
C TRP A 21 -0.14 20.31 -6.33
N GLY A 22 -0.52 20.62 -7.57
CA GLY A 22 -0.13 21.85 -8.25
C GLY A 22 -0.59 23.10 -7.49
N LEU A 23 -1.85 23.11 -7.01
CA LEU A 23 -2.38 24.20 -6.19
C LEU A 23 -1.62 24.33 -4.86
N VAL A 24 -1.35 23.22 -4.17
CA VAL A 24 -0.56 23.21 -2.93
C VAL A 24 0.83 23.79 -3.18
N ALA A 25 1.50 23.39 -4.26
CA ALA A 25 2.81 23.92 -4.63
C ALA A 25 2.77 25.44 -4.89
N VAL A 26 1.77 25.92 -5.64
CA VAL A 26 1.57 27.37 -5.88
C VAL A 26 1.35 28.11 -4.57
N MET A 27 0.51 27.59 -3.68
CA MET A 27 0.23 28.20 -2.37
C MET A 27 1.48 28.28 -1.49
N VAL A 28 2.32 27.23 -1.48
CA VAL A 28 3.61 27.23 -0.78
C VAL A 28 4.55 28.29 -1.35
N LEU A 29 4.69 28.35 -2.68
CA LEU A 29 5.52 29.36 -3.34
C LEU A 29 5.03 30.79 -3.06
N MET A 30 3.72 31.01 -3.07
CA MET A 30 3.10 32.28 -2.71
C MET A 30 3.38 32.67 -1.25
N ALA A 31 3.29 31.72 -0.31
CA ALA A 31 3.61 31.95 1.09
C ALA A 31 5.09 32.31 1.30
N ILE A 32 6.00 31.55 0.68
CA ILE A 32 7.45 31.83 0.71
C ILE A 32 7.73 33.21 0.08
N GLY A 33 7.14 33.50 -1.08
CA GLY A 33 7.26 34.77 -1.77
C GLY A 33 6.77 35.94 -0.91
N ALA A 34 5.63 35.78 -0.22
CA ALA A 34 5.09 36.78 0.68
C ALA A 34 6.02 37.04 1.89
N ILE A 35 6.56 36.00 2.52
CA ILE A 35 7.54 36.13 3.61
C ILE A 35 8.76 36.92 3.12
N LEU A 36 9.38 36.50 2.01
CA LEU A 36 10.56 37.16 1.44
C LEU A 36 10.27 38.61 1.04
N PHE A 37 9.10 38.88 0.48
CA PHE A 37 8.68 40.23 0.11
C PHE A 37 8.52 41.14 1.34
N LEU A 38 7.85 40.65 2.39
CA LEU A 38 7.65 41.38 3.64
C LEU A 38 8.97 41.69 4.34
N GLU A 39 9.89 40.73 4.38
CA GLU A 39 11.23 40.93 4.92
C GLU A 39 12.02 41.95 4.11
N ARG A 40 12.05 41.81 2.77
CA ARG A 40 12.74 42.76 1.90
C ARG A 40 12.22 44.17 2.09
N ARG A 41 10.89 44.34 2.23
CA ARG A 41 10.26 45.63 2.50
C ARG A 41 10.67 46.17 3.88
N HIS A 42 10.69 45.32 4.91
CA HIS A 42 11.08 45.70 6.27
C HIS A 42 12.54 46.19 6.33
N PHE A 43 13.49 45.41 5.84
CA PHE A 43 14.91 45.78 5.83
C PHE A 43 15.24 46.87 4.81
N GLY A 44 14.49 46.95 3.71
CA GLY A 44 14.61 48.02 2.71
C GLY A 44 14.28 49.39 3.29
N ARG A 45 13.23 49.50 4.12
CA ARG A 45 12.89 50.74 4.85
C ARG A 45 14.00 51.23 5.79
N GLN A 46 14.93 50.35 6.16
CA GLN A 46 16.06 50.65 7.04
C GLN A 46 17.38 50.81 6.27
N ASN A 47 17.34 50.88 4.93
CA ASN A 47 18.52 50.88 4.05
C ASN A 47 19.43 49.65 4.22
N ARG A 48 18.86 48.48 4.57
CA ARG A 48 19.59 47.21 4.79
C ARG A 48 19.22 46.10 3.79
N ALA A 49 18.62 46.44 2.65
CA ALA A 49 18.18 45.44 1.65
C ALA A 49 19.35 44.58 1.12
N GLY A 50 20.55 45.17 0.94
CA GLY A 50 21.74 44.44 0.50
C GLY A 50 22.22 43.42 1.54
N SER A 51 22.27 43.81 2.82
CA SER A 51 22.59 42.90 3.93
C SER A 51 21.57 41.77 4.03
N TRP A 52 20.27 42.06 3.89
CA TRP A 52 19.20 41.05 3.88
C TRP A 52 19.41 40.00 2.77
N LEU A 53 19.64 40.44 1.53
CA LEU A 53 19.83 39.53 0.40
C LEU A 53 21.08 38.67 0.60
N THR A 54 22.18 39.29 1.03
CA THR A 54 23.45 38.59 1.31
C THR A 54 23.25 37.54 2.39
N MET A 55 22.52 37.87 3.46
CA MET A 55 22.20 36.93 4.54
C MET A 55 21.35 35.74 4.04
N ARG A 56 20.38 35.98 3.16
CA ARG A 56 19.56 34.91 2.56
C ARG A 56 20.39 33.97 1.71
N LEU A 57 21.29 34.50 0.89
CA LEU A 57 22.19 33.71 0.06
C LEU A 57 23.19 32.91 0.91
N LEU A 58 23.78 33.53 1.93
CA LEU A 58 24.66 32.83 2.89
C LEU A 58 23.90 31.72 3.63
N GLY A 59 22.67 32.01 4.07
CA GLY A 59 21.78 31.04 4.70
C GLY A 59 21.54 29.81 3.81
N LEU A 60 21.19 30.05 2.54
CA LEU A 60 20.85 28.99 1.59
C LEU A 60 22.06 28.20 1.10
N PHE A 61 23.13 28.87 0.70
CA PHE A 61 24.26 28.25 -0.02
C PHE A 61 25.40 27.81 0.90
N LEU A 62 25.47 28.31 2.13
CA LEU A 62 26.55 27.97 3.06
C LEU A 62 26.01 27.38 4.37
N LEU A 63 25.17 28.12 5.10
CA LEU A 63 24.74 27.70 6.44
C LEU A 63 23.85 26.46 6.38
N LEU A 64 22.93 26.36 5.43
CA LEU A 64 22.07 25.18 5.28
C LEU A 64 22.87 23.90 5.01
N PRO A 65 23.74 23.83 3.98
CA PRO A 65 24.60 22.67 3.77
C PRO A 65 25.48 22.34 4.97
N LEU A 66 26.03 23.35 5.64
CA LEU A 66 26.87 23.15 6.82
C LEU A 66 26.07 22.54 7.99
N THR A 67 24.88 23.06 8.26
CA THR A 67 23.98 22.53 9.29
C THR A 67 23.54 21.10 8.96
N VAL A 68 23.17 20.83 7.71
CA VAL A 68 22.80 19.47 7.26
C VAL A 68 23.99 18.52 7.41
N GLY A 69 25.19 18.93 7.01
CA GLY A 69 26.41 18.16 7.17
C GLY A 69 26.73 17.85 8.64
N ALA A 70 26.59 18.83 9.52
CA ALA A 70 26.80 18.67 10.97
C ALA A 70 25.82 17.67 11.61
N VAL A 71 24.64 17.46 11.04
CA VAL A 71 23.65 16.49 11.52
C VAL A 71 23.85 15.11 10.88
N ILE A 72 24.04 15.05 9.57
CA ILE A 72 24.05 13.79 8.82
C ILE A 72 25.40 13.06 8.92
N MET A 73 26.53 13.78 8.88
CA MET A 73 27.85 13.12 8.89
C MET A 73 28.10 12.29 10.15
N PRO A 74 27.84 12.78 11.39
CA PRO A 74 28.03 11.97 12.58
C PRO A 74 27.15 10.71 12.59
N THR A 75 25.90 10.86 12.13
CA THR A 75 24.94 9.76 12.02
C THR A 75 25.44 8.66 11.09
N ARG A 76 26.03 9.04 9.94
CA ARG A 76 26.58 8.09 8.98
C ARG A 76 27.83 7.36 9.44
N ALA A 77 28.50 7.86 10.48
CA ALA A 77 29.67 7.23 11.07
C ALA A 77 29.31 6.09 12.05
N VAL A 78 28.03 5.93 12.40
CA VAL A 78 27.54 4.96 13.38
C VAL A 78 26.53 4.01 12.71
N SER A 79 26.59 2.72 13.04
CA SER A 79 25.70 1.69 12.51
C SER A 79 24.69 1.20 13.54
N GLY A 80 23.51 0.74 13.08
CA GLY A 80 22.49 0.15 13.94
C GLY A 80 21.64 1.18 14.68
N MET A 81 21.03 0.79 15.80
CA MET A 81 20.09 1.64 16.55
C MET A 81 20.76 2.88 17.16
N GLU A 82 22.06 2.83 17.43
CA GLU A 82 22.83 3.97 17.97
C GLU A 82 22.89 5.14 16.99
N ALA A 83 22.84 4.87 15.69
CA ALA A 83 22.82 5.91 14.66
C ALA A 83 21.62 6.85 14.86
N LEU A 84 20.46 6.31 15.27
CA LEU A 84 19.27 7.10 15.52
C LEU A 84 19.44 8.02 16.74
N ALA A 85 20.06 7.54 17.81
CA ALA A 85 20.34 8.36 18.99
C ALA A 85 21.33 9.50 18.67
N VAL A 86 22.39 9.21 17.91
CA VAL A 86 23.35 10.20 17.43
C VAL A 86 22.66 11.22 16.51
N PHE A 87 21.78 10.76 15.62
CA PHE A 87 21.00 11.65 14.76
C PHE A 87 20.15 12.63 15.57
N TYR A 88 19.40 12.16 16.56
CA TYR A 88 18.58 13.04 17.41
C TYR A 88 19.45 14.01 18.22
N GLY A 89 20.56 13.55 18.78
CA GLY A 89 21.49 14.43 19.49
C GLY A 89 22.06 15.52 18.59
N ALA A 90 22.50 15.15 17.38
CA ALA A 90 23.01 16.10 16.41
C ALA A 90 21.90 17.06 15.91
N LEU A 91 20.70 16.56 15.66
CA LEU A 91 19.57 17.35 15.19
C LEU A 91 19.09 18.36 16.24
N LEU A 92 19.02 17.98 17.51
CA LEU A 92 18.47 18.83 18.58
C LEU A 92 19.51 19.79 19.18
N ILE A 93 20.80 19.47 19.08
CA ILE A 93 21.87 20.26 19.69
C ILE A 93 22.75 20.91 18.61
N LEU A 94 23.44 20.10 17.80
CA LEU A 94 24.41 20.60 16.82
C LEU A 94 23.74 21.43 15.72
N GLY A 95 22.59 20.96 15.20
CA GLY A 95 21.85 21.64 14.14
C GLY A 95 21.50 23.08 14.51
N PRO A 96 20.73 23.31 15.59
CA PRO A 96 20.40 24.65 16.08
C PRO A 96 21.63 25.48 16.41
N LEU A 97 22.66 24.89 17.01
CA LEU A 97 23.89 25.60 17.35
C LEU A 97 24.57 26.12 16.09
N VAL A 98 24.84 25.27 15.10
CA VAL A 98 25.48 25.67 13.83
C VAL A 98 24.61 26.68 13.09
N TRP A 99 23.30 26.44 13.01
CA TRP A 99 22.37 27.31 12.29
C TRP A 99 22.30 28.71 12.89
N PHE A 100 21.92 28.83 14.17
CA PHE A 100 21.69 30.14 14.79
C PHE A 100 23.00 30.87 15.10
N VAL A 101 24.06 30.18 15.52
CA VAL A 101 25.37 30.82 15.73
C VAL A 101 25.95 31.26 14.38
N GLY A 102 25.83 30.45 13.33
CA GLY A 102 26.20 30.84 11.98
C GLY A 102 25.47 32.10 11.52
N HIS A 103 24.17 32.20 11.80
CA HIS A 103 23.40 33.41 11.48
C HIS A 103 23.85 34.63 12.30
N LEU A 104 24.16 34.47 13.59
CA LEU A 104 24.69 35.55 14.43
C LEU A 104 26.06 36.05 13.96
N LEU A 105 26.95 35.14 13.56
CA LEU A 105 28.29 35.48 13.08
C LEU A 105 28.22 36.16 11.71
N ALA A 106 27.51 35.56 10.76
CA ALA A 106 27.34 36.14 9.43
C ALA A 106 26.67 37.53 9.50
N GLY A 107 25.62 37.68 10.31
CA GLY A 107 24.93 38.96 10.50
C GLY A 107 25.83 40.09 11.02
N ARG A 108 26.80 39.78 11.89
CA ARG A 108 27.79 40.74 12.40
C ARG A 108 28.82 41.17 11.35
N LEU A 109 29.11 40.32 10.37
CA LEU A 109 30.09 40.58 9.32
C LEU A 109 29.52 41.40 8.15
N LEU A 110 28.20 41.54 8.06
CA LEU A 110 27.53 42.35 7.04
C LEU A 110 27.74 43.85 7.27
N ARG A 111 27.63 44.64 6.19
CA ARG A 111 27.66 46.10 6.23
C ARG A 111 26.45 46.65 5.48
N PRO A 112 25.47 47.28 6.16
CA PRO A 112 25.36 47.46 7.62
C PRO A 112 25.15 46.11 8.37
N ALA A 113 25.68 46.03 9.59
CA ALA A 113 25.61 44.84 10.43
C ALA A 113 24.21 44.65 11.03
N PHE A 114 23.81 43.39 11.19
CA PHE A 114 22.57 43.04 11.88
C PHE A 114 22.78 42.95 13.40
N SER A 115 21.75 43.36 14.13
CA SER A 115 21.62 43.09 15.56
C SER A 115 21.43 41.59 15.82
N ARG A 116 21.57 41.20 17.09
CA ARG A 116 21.32 39.82 17.52
C ARG A 116 19.88 39.39 17.20
N GLY A 117 18.91 40.27 17.46
CA GLY A 117 17.49 40.00 17.18
C GLY A 117 17.21 39.81 15.70
N GLU A 118 17.74 40.68 14.83
CA GLU A 118 17.60 40.56 13.38
C GLU A 118 18.24 39.27 12.85
N SER A 119 19.42 38.91 13.35
CA SER A 119 20.11 37.68 12.94
C SER A 119 19.35 36.42 13.35
N LEU A 120 18.80 36.37 14.57
CA LEU A 120 17.95 35.28 15.04
C LEU A 120 16.64 35.21 14.24
N PHE A 121 16.04 36.36 13.94
CA PHE A 121 14.85 36.45 13.09
C PHE A 121 15.13 35.87 11.70
N MET A 122 16.27 36.18 11.08
CA MET A 122 16.65 35.64 9.77
C MET A 122 16.83 34.11 9.80
N GLY A 123 17.41 33.59 10.89
CA GLY A 123 17.54 32.15 11.11
C GLY A 123 16.18 31.46 11.30
N ALA A 124 15.30 32.03 12.12
CA ALA A 124 13.98 31.47 12.41
C ALA A 124 13.06 31.50 11.17
N SER A 125 13.00 32.62 10.47
CA SER A 125 12.25 32.77 9.21
C SER A 125 12.81 31.87 8.10
N GLY A 126 14.13 31.66 8.05
CA GLY A 126 14.74 30.70 7.13
C GLY A 126 14.27 29.27 7.40
N LEU A 127 14.22 28.84 8.68
CA LEU A 127 13.67 27.54 9.06
C LEU A 127 12.18 27.44 8.72
N LEU A 128 11.40 28.50 8.96
CA LEU A 128 9.98 28.53 8.60
C LEU A 128 9.80 28.27 7.09
N ILE A 129 10.56 28.96 6.24
CA ILE A 129 10.53 28.76 4.77
C ILE A 129 10.85 27.31 4.41
N LEU A 130 11.84 26.70 5.06
CA LEU A 130 12.22 25.30 4.82
C LEU A 130 11.15 24.30 5.31
N MET A 131 10.40 24.63 6.35
CA MET A 131 9.36 23.76 6.92
C MET A 131 8.03 23.84 6.15
N LEU A 132 7.77 24.94 5.44
CA LEU A 132 6.49 25.16 4.73
C LEU A 132 6.11 24.01 3.77
N PRO A 133 6.99 23.48 2.90
CA PRO A 133 6.63 22.38 2.02
C PRO A 133 6.17 21.13 2.77
N ALA A 134 6.90 20.75 3.83
CA ALA A 134 6.58 19.57 4.63
C ALA A 134 5.26 19.74 5.40
N LEU A 135 5.03 20.93 5.97
CA LEU A 135 3.79 21.25 6.67
C LEU A 135 2.60 21.25 5.72
N ALA A 136 2.75 21.88 4.54
CA ALA A 136 1.69 21.93 3.54
C ALA A 136 1.35 20.53 3.02
N MET A 137 2.34 19.69 2.77
CA MET A 137 2.13 18.29 2.35
C MET A 137 1.37 17.51 3.42
N THR A 138 1.78 17.63 4.68
CA THR A 138 1.13 16.94 5.82
C THR A 138 -0.32 17.38 5.99
N LEU A 139 -0.60 18.68 5.89
CA LEU A 139 -1.96 19.22 6.03
C LEU A 139 -2.85 18.92 4.82
N ALA A 140 -2.29 18.88 3.60
CA ALA A 140 -3.05 18.66 2.37
C ALA A 140 -3.32 17.17 2.09
N GLN A 141 -2.47 16.26 2.58
CA GLN A 141 -2.56 14.82 2.26
C GLN A 141 -3.94 14.23 2.61
N GLY A 142 -4.45 14.48 3.82
CA GLY A 142 -5.75 13.97 4.26
C GLY A 142 -6.92 14.48 3.41
N PRO A 143 -7.11 15.82 3.28
CA PRO A 143 -8.16 16.39 2.44
C PRO A 143 -8.11 15.96 0.98
N ILE A 144 -6.93 15.92 0.36
CA ILE A 144 -6.76 15.46 -1.04
C ILE A 144 -7.16 13.99 -1.17
N PHE A 145 -6.74 13.15 -0.23
CA PHE A 145 -7.14 11.73 -0.20
C PHE A 145 -8.66 11.57 -0.06
N LEU A 146 -9.28 12.29 0.87
CA LEU A 146 -10.74 12.22 1.09
C LEU A 146 -11.52 12.71 -0.14
N ALA A 147 -11.08 13.81 -0.77
CA ALA A 147 -11.71 14.33 -1.98
C ALA A 147 -11.55 13.39 -3.17
N ARG A 148 -10.38 12.76 -3.33
CA ARG A 148 -10.18 11.72 -4.34
C ARG A 148 -11.13 10.54 -4.09
N HIS A 149 -11.22 10.09 -2.85
CA HIS A 149 -12.07 8.98 -2.48
C HIS A 149 -13.55 9.30 -2.74
N SER A 150 -14.03 10.49 -2.33
CA SER A 150 -15.42 10.90 -2.56
C SER A 150 -15.77 11.04 -4.05
N LEU A 151 -14.89 11.66 -4.86
CA LEU A 151 -15.08 11.73 -6.31
C LEU A 151 -15.16 10.35 -6.95
N THR A 152 -14.32 9.41 -6.48
CA THR A 152 -14.34 8.03 -6.95
C THR A 152 -15.67 7.38 -6.56
N GLU A 153 -16.08 7.45 -5.30
CA GLU A 153 -17.34 6.87 -4.82
C GLU A 153 -18.58 7.44 -5.53
N SER A 154 -18.65 8.75 -5.69
CA SER A 154 -19.75 9.40 -6.42
C SER A 154 -19.85 8.94 -7.88
N ALA A 155 -18.73 8.54 -8.51
CA ALA A 155 -18.75 8.01 -9.87
C ALA A 155 -19.30 6.57 -9.99
N PHE A 156 -19.50 5.87 -8.86
CA PHE A 156 -20.15 4.56 -8.80
C PHE A 156 -21.58 4.65 -8.28
N GLN A 157 -21.92 5.70 -7.53
CA GLN A 157 -23.29 5.99 -7.11
C GLN A 157 -24.18 6.27 -8.32
N GLY A 158 -25.38 5.66 -8.36
CA GLY A 158 -26.35 5.85 -9.45
C GLY A 158 -26.03 5.08 -10.74
N THR A 159 -25.00 4.22 -10.74
CA THR A 159 -24.75 3.29 -11.84
C THR A 159 -26.00 2.42 -12.06
N PRO A 160 -26.55 2.30 -13.29
CA PRO A 160 -27.72 1.48 -13.53
C PRO A 160 -27.41 -0.02 -13.38
N ALA A 161 -28.41 -0.79 -12.96
CA ALA A 161 -28.31 -2.24 -12.89
C ALA A 161 -28.37 -2.85 -14.30
N ALA A 162 -27.58 -3.90 -14.53
CA ALA A 162 -27.54 -4.68 -15.75
C ALA A 162 -27.51 -6.19 -15.40
N PRO A 163 -27.85 -7.08 -16.35
CA PRO A 163 -27.72 -8.51 -16.14
C PRO A 163 -26.28 -8.93 -15.82
N MET A 164 -26.13 -9.95 -14.98
CA MET A 164 -24.83 -10.51 -14.60
C MET A 164 -24.09 -11.02 -15.84
N PRO A 165 -22.88 -10.50 -16.15
CA PRO A 165 -22.16 -10.87 -17.38
C PRO A 165 -21.38 -12.18 -17.22
N TYR A 166 -21.15 -12.62 -15.98
CA TYR A 166 -20.39 -13.83 -15.68
C TYR A 166 -21.18 -15.09 -15.97
N THR A 167 -20.47 -16.09 -16.49
CA THR A 167 -20.96 -17.47 -16.47
C THR A 167 -20.69 -18.05 -15.09
N VAL A 168 -21.77 -18.35 -14.35
CA VAL A 168 -21.69 -18.93 -13.01
C VAL A 168 -21.48 -20.44 -13.13
N GLY A 169 -20.32 -20.92 -12.70
CA GLY A 169 -19.99 -22.34 -12.69
C GLY A 169 -20.76 -23.12 -11.61
N PRO A 170 -20.79 -24.47 -11.71
CA PRO A 170 -21.42 -25.30 -10.70
C PRO A 170 -20.66 -25.22 -9.37
N ILE A 171 -21.39 -25.40 -8.26
CA ILE A 171 -20.79 -25.53 -6.93
C ILE A 171 -20.19 -26.93 -6.83
N GLN A 172 -18.87 -26.99 -6.67
CA GLN A 172 -18.11 -28.22 -6.47
C GLN A 172 -17.97 -28.47 -4.97
N ARG A 173 -18.36 -29.67 -4.50
CA ARG A 173 -18.19 -30.10 -3.12
C ARG A 173 -16.97 -31.01 -2.98
N PHE A 174 -16.16 -30.73 -1.96
CA PHE A 174 -15.06 -31.58 -1.55
C PHE A 174 -15.17 -31.93 -0.07
N GLU A 175 -14.63 -33.09 0.31
CA GLU A 175 -14.43 -33.43 1.72
C GLU A 175 -12.98 -33.14 2.10
N LEU A 176 -12.81 -32.44 3.22
CA LEU A 176 -11.52 -32.03 3.74
C LEU A 176 -11.37 -32.55 5.19
N PRO A 177 -10.47 -33.53 5.44
CA PRO A 177 -10.32 -34.12 6.77
C PRO A 177 -10.07 -33.06 7.86
N GLY A 178 -10.82 -33.14 8.96
CA GLY A 178 -10.71 -32.19 10.09
C GLY A 178 -11.48 -30.87 9.92
N VAL A 179 -11.98 -30.55 8.72
CA VAL A 179 -12.86 -29.39 8.47
C VAL A 179 -14.26 -29.84 8.10
N GLY A 180 -14.38 -30.92 7.33
CA GLY A 180 -15.63 -31.42 6.77
C GLY A 180 -15.85 -30.90 5.33
N PRO A 181 -17.12 -30.68 4.92
CA PRO A 181 -17.41 -30.26 3.56
C PRO A 181 -16.93 -28.85 3.27
N VAL A 182 -16.17 -28.71 2.19
CA VAL A 182 -15.76 -27.43 1.60
C VAL A 182 -16.29 -27.32 0.18
N PHE A 183 -16.51 -26.10 -0.27
CA PHE A 183 -17.15 -25.79 -1.53
C PHE A 183 -16.30 -24.84 -2.34
N ALA A 184 -16.36 -24.99 -3.65
CA ALA A 184 -15.75 -24.08 -4.60
C ALA A 184 -16.72 -23.73 -5.73
N GLN A 185 -16.69 -22.48 -6.16
CA GLN A 185 -17.47 -22.01 -7.31
C GLN A 185 -16.64 -21.00 -8.09
N SER A 186 -16.70 -21.05 -9.41
CA SER A 186 -16.01 -20.10 -10.28
C SER A 186 -17.01 -19.28 -11.08
N LEU A 187 -16.73 -18.00 -11.21
CA LEU A 187 -17.42 -17.06 -12.08
C LEU A 187 -16.46 -16.71 -13.20
N LEU A 188 -16.82 -17.11 -14.41
CA LEU A 188 -16.00 -16.92 -15.60
C LEU A 188 -16.46 -15.69 -16.36
N ALA A 189 -15.55 -14.73 -16.55
CA ALA A 189 -15.83 -13.52 -17.31
C ALA A 189 -15.91 -13.84 -18.81
N PRO A 190 -16.79 -13.16 -19.57
CA PRO A 190 -16.81 -13.30 -21.02
C PRO A 190 -15.53 -12.72 -21.64
N THR A 191 -15.22 -13.13 -22.86
CA THR A 191 -14.02 -12.63 -23.56
C THR A 191 -14.11 -11.12 -23.78
N GLY A 192 -13.02 -10.40 -23.48
CA GLY A 192 -12.96 -8.93 -23.61
C GLY A 192 -13.65 -8.16 -22.47
N PHE A 193 -14.20 -8.85 -21.47
CA PHE A 193 -14.75 -8.22 -20.28
C PHE A 193 -13.66 -7.56 -19.44
N VAL A 194 -13.94 -6.36 -18.92
CA VAL A 194 -13.06 -5.65 -18.01
C VAL A 194 -13.86 -5.22 -16.79
N LEU A 195 -13.51 -5.80 -15.64
CA LEU A 195 -14.05 -5.45 -14.35
C LEU A 195 -13.42 -4.14 -13.85
N ASP A 196 -14.25 -3.14 -13.57
CA ASP A 196 -13.80 -1.86 -13.02
C ASP A 196 -13.60 -1.95 -11.50
N ARG A 197 -14.56 -2.56 -10.79
CA ARG A 197 -14.63 -2.55 -9.33
C ARG A 197 -15.51 -3.68 -8.80
N ILE A 198 -15.19 -4.16 -7.59
CA ILE A 198 -16.02 -5.08 -6.81
C ILE A 198 -16.28 -4.44 -5.46
N ASP A 199 -17.54 -4.24 -5.13
CA ASP A 199 -17.97 -3.88 -3.79
C ASP A 199 -18.48 -5.08 -3.03
N ARG A 200 -18.29 -5.07 -1.71
CA ARG A 200 -18.88 -6.03 -0.79
C ARG A 200 -19.92 -5.34 0.08
N LYS A 201 -21.05 -5.99 0.29
CA LYS A 201 -22.07 -5.52 1.23
C LYS A 201 -21.65 -5.81 2.68
N SER A 202 -21.79 -4.82 3.55
CA SER A 202 -21.64 -4.94 5.01
C SER A 202 -22.74 -4.15 5.69
N GLY A 203 -23.69 -4.84 6.32
CA GLY A 203 -24.96 -4.22 6.74
C GLY A 203 -25.71 -3.69 5.51
N ASP A 204 -26.07 -2.42 5.53
CA ASP A 204 -26.76 -1.74 4.43
C ASP A 204 -25.82 -1.03 3.45
N ALA A 205 -24.51 -1.03 3.72
CA ALA A 205 -23.52 -0.30 2.94
C ALA A 205 -22.72 -1.21 1.99
N TRP A 206 -22.31 -0.64 0.86
CA TRP A 206 -21.40 -1.24 -0.11
C TRP A 206 -20.00 -0.65 0.07
N HIS A 207 -18.98 -1.52 0.11
CA HIS A 207 -17.59 -1.13 0.36
C HIS A 207 -16.64 -1.67 -0.71
N ASP A 208 -15.76 -0.81 -1.23
CA ASP A 208 -14.71 -1.20 -2.18
C ASP A 208 -13.81 -2.31 -1.62
N THR A 209 -13.54 -3.32 -2.45
CA THR A 209 -12.67 -4.44 -2.11
C THR A 209 -11.30 -4.40 -2.79
N ARG A 210 -10.96 -3.31 -3.49
CA ARG A 210 -9.70 -3.19 -4.25
C ARG A 210 -8.44 -3.42 -3.41
N ASN A 211 -8.41 -2.88 -2.19
CA ASN A 211 -7.26 -2.97 -1.28
C ASN A 211 -7.58 -3.78 -0.02
N THR A 212 -8.66 -4.56 -0.05
CA THR A 212 -9.06 -5.37 1.09
C THR A 212 -8.67 -6.81 0.87
N THR A 213 -8.38 -7.42 2.01
CA THR A 213 -8.06 -8.81 2.14
C THR A 213 -9.35 -9.64 1.94
N ARG A 214 -9.31 -10.64 1.06
CA ARG A 214 -10.43 -11.51 0.66
C ARG A 214 -10.17 -12.96 1.05
N ARG A 215 -10.91 -13.43 2.06
CA ARG A 215 -10.83 -14.83 2.51
C ARG A 215 -11.71 -15.77 1.69
N LEU A 216 -12.91 -15.35 1.31
CA LEU A 216 -13.94 -16.24 0.74
C LEU A 216 -13.87 -16.33 -0.79
N TYR A 217 -13.14 -15.44 -1.43
CA TYR A 217 -12.95 -15.43 -2.88
C TYR A 217 -11.58 -14.84 -3.25
N CYS A 218 -11.13 -15.14 -4.45
CA CYS A 218 -9.94 -14.56 -5.07
C CYS A 218 -10.21 -14.26 -6.55
N ARG A 219 -9.31 -13.53 -7.17
CA ARG A 219 -9.35 -13.11 -8.56
C ARG A 219 -8.22 -13.73 -9.36
N ASP A 220 -8.57 -14.13 -10.57
CA ASP A 220 -7.64 -14.49 -11.64
C ASP A 220 -7.95 -13.60 -12.84
N GLY A 221 -7.34 -12.41 -12.83
CA GLY A 221 -7.63 -11.30 -13.73
C GLY A 221 -9.08 -10.85 -13.64
N GLN A 222 -9.86 -11.29 -14.62
CA GLN A 222 -11.28 -10.97 -14.73
C GLN A 222 -12.17 -12.05 -14.15
N ASN A 223 -11.64 -13.24 -13.86
CA ASN A 223 -12.39 -14.33 -13.26
C ASN A 223 -12.41 -14.20 -11.74
N LEU A 224 -13.45 -14.75 -11.11
CA LEU A 224 -13.56 -14.84 -9.66
C LEU A 224 -13.74 -16.29 -9.23
N HIS A 225 -13.06 -16.66 -8.15
CA HIS A 225 -13.14 -18.00 -7.60
C HIS A 225 -13.45 -17.92 -6.11
N PHE A 226 -14.51 -18.60 -5.71
CA PHE A 226 -14.97 -18.71 -4.33
C PHE A 226 -14.51 -20.03 -3.74
N PHE A 227 -14.07 -19.99 -2.48
CA PHE A 227 -13.72 -21.16 -1.70
C PHE A 227 -14.09 -20.96 -0.23
N TRP A 228 -14.92 -21.86 0.31
CA TRP A 228 -15.50 -21.73 1.64
C TRP A 228 -15.81 -23.08 2.28
N ALA A 229 -15.84 -23.13 3.61
CA ALA A 229 -16.33 -24.26 4.39
C ALA A 229 -17.84 -24.15 4.64
N ALA A 230 -18.50 -25.28 4.92
CA ALA A 230 -19.88 -25.27 5.40
C ALA A 230 -20.04 -24.37 6.65
N GLY A 231 -21.10 -23.57 6.65
CA GLY A 231 -21.41 -22.61 7.72
C GLY A 231 -20.86 -21.20 7.50
N GLU A 232 -19.83 -21.02 6.65
CA GLU A 232 -19.31 -19.69 6.34
C GLU A 232 -20.35 -18.83 5.59
N SER A 233 -20.55 -17.60 6.06
CA SER A 233 -21.43 -16.63 5.40
C SER A 233 -20.74 -16.02 4.18
N LEU A 234 -21.25 -16.31 2.99
CA LEU A 234 -20.72 -15.78 1.74
C LEU A 234 -21.07 -14.30 1.57
N PRO A 235 -20.14 -13.46 1.06
CA PRO A 235 -20.40 -12.04 0.90
C PRO A 235 -21.35 -11.80 -0.29
N GLU A 236 -22.31 -10.90 -0.12
CA GLU A 236 -22.96 -10.25 -1.25
C GLU A 236 -21.96 -9.30 -1.92
N LEU A 237 -21.78 -9.46 -3.22
CA LEU A 237 -20.86 -8.67 -4.03
C LEU A 237 -21.62 -7.86 -5.07
N ARG A 238 -21.08 -6.70 -5.43
CA ARG A 238 -21.55 -5.87 -6.54
C ARG A 238 -20.42 -5.64 -7.50
N PHE A 239 -20.63 -6.04 -8.74
CA PHE A 239 -19.66 -5.91 -9.83
C PHE A 239 -19.96 -4.67 -10.64
N TYR A 240 -18.92 -3.89 -10.96
CA TYR A 240 -19.02 -2.74 -11.85
C TYR A 240 -18.16 -2.98 -13.09
N TRP A 241 -18.71 -2.69 -14.27
CA TRP A 241 -17.99 -2.74 -15.54
C TRP A 241 -18.58 -1.73 -16.52
N ARG A 242 -18.01 -1.65 -17.72
CA ARG A 242 -18.51 -0.78 -18.80
C ARG A 242 -19.22 -1.60 -19.87
N GLN A 243 -20.43 -1.16 -20.23
CA GLN A 243 -21.23 -1.67 -21.34
C GLN A 243 -21.62 -0.47 -22.21
N ASP A 244 -21.24 -0.50 -23.50
CA ASP A 244 -21.48 0.60 -24.44
C ASP A 244 -21.00 1.97 -23.91
N GLU A 245 -19.77 2.03 -23.39
CA GLU A 245 -19.13 3.18 -22.71
C GLU A 245 -19.79 3.66 -21.41
N ARG A 246 -20.96 3.11 -21.07
CA ARG A 246 -21.67 3.41 -19.82
C ARG A 246 -21.25 2.43 -18.73
N ARG A 247 -21.01 2.94 -17.54
CA ARG A 247 -20.81 2.09 -16.38
C ARG A 247 -22.16 1.46 -16.00
N VAL A 248 -22.12 0.17 -15.69
CA VAL A 248 -23.26 -0.63 -15.23
C VAL A 248 -22.83 -1.48 -14.04
N HIS A 249 -23.80 -2.02 -13.28
CA HIS A 249 -23.50 -2.94 -12.18
C HIS A 249 -24.44 -4.15 -12.13
N ALA A 250 -24.00 -5.21 -11.46
CA ALA A 250 -24.82 -6.36 -11.09
C ALA A 250 -24.48 -6.81 -9.67
N ASP A 251 -25.51 -7.15 -8.92
CA ASP A 251 -25.38 -7.73 -7.59
C ASP A 251 -25.36 -9.25 -7.70
N PHE A 252 -24.51 -9.86 -6.89
CA PHE A 252 -24.34 -11.30 -6.82
C PHE A 252 -24.25 -11.75 -5.38
N ALA A 253 -25.19 -12.58 -5.00
CA ALA A 253 -25.08 -13.43 -3.83
C ALA A 253 -24.67 -14.82 -4.33
N PRO A 254 -23.51 -15.36 -3.93
CA PRO A 254 -23.18 -16.75 -4.19
C PRO A 254 -24.34 -17.64 -3.75
N ALA A 255 -24.82 -18.49 -4.65
CA ALA A 255 -25.99 -19.30 -4.36
C ALA A 255 -25.70 -20.22 -3.18
N SER A 256 -26.54 -20.19 -2.15
CA SER A 256 -26.70 -21.26 -1.16
C SER A 256 -27.46 -22.47 -1.72
N GLY A 257 -27.47 -22.61 -3.06
CA GLY A 257 -28.17 -23.66 -3.78
C GLY A 257 -27.58 -25.04 -3.48
N PRO A 258 -28.36 -26.12 -3.73
CA PRO A 258 -27.87 -27.47 -3.49
C PRO A 258 -26.61 -27.65 -4.32
N ALA A 259 -25.48 -27.92 -3.63
CA ALA A 259 -24.26 -28.34 -4.30
C ALA A 259 -24.61 -29.45 -5.29
N ASP A 260 -23.81 -29.63 -6.34
CA ASP A 260 -23.88 -30.86 -7.11
C ASP A 260 -23.44 -32.00 -6.17
N THR A 261 -24.39 -32.51 -5.39
CA THR A 261 -24.19 -33.49 -4.31
C THR A 261 -23.94 -34.88 -4.89
N ALA A 262 -23.98 -35.03 -6.21
CA ALA A 262 -23.85 -36.31 -6.89
C ALA A 262 -22.41 -36.86 -6.83
N VAL A 263 -21.39 -36.03 -6.64
CA VAL A 263 -19.98 -36.49 -6.62
C VAL A 263 -19.18 -35.81 -5.52
N ILE A 264 -19.05 -36.49 -4.38
CA ILE A 264 -18.11 -36.11 -3.32
C ILE A 264 -16.68 -36.38 -3.82
N ARG A 265 -15.85 -35.33 -3.88
CA ARG A 265 -14.43 -35.43 -4.25
C ARG A 265 -13.54 -35.25 -3.02
N GLU A 266 -12.44 -35.98 -2.95
CA GLU A 266 -11.42 -35.71 -1.94
C GLU A 266 -10.66 -34.43 -2.31
N PHE A 267 -10.40 -33.55 -1.33
CA PHE A 267 -9.59 -32.36 -1.54
C PHE A 267 -8.10 -32.71 -1.46
N ASN A 268 -7.45 -32.92 -2.61
CA ASN A 268 -6.03 -33.25 -2.69
C ASN A 268 -5.23 -32.16 -3.40
N ILE A 269 -4.13 -31.72 -2.79
CA ILE A 269 -3.18 -30.75 -3.38
C ILE A 269 -1.94 -31.51 -3.85
N ALA A 270 -1.61 -31.40 -5.14
CA ALA A 270 -0.35 -31.93 -5.65
C ALA A 270 0.81 -30.98 -5.33
N PHE A 271 1.96 -31.56 -4.95
CA PHE A 271 3.16 -30.81 -4.56
C PHE A 271 4.23 -30.92 -5.65
N ARG A 272 4.72 -29.77 -6.10
CA ARG A 272 5.86 -29.66 -7.03
C ARG A 272 7.11 -29.22 -6.28
N SER A 273 8.26 -29.23 -6.97
CA SER A 273 9.51 -28.74 -6.40
C SER A 273 9.50 -27.23 -6.15
N ASP A 274 8.75 -26.48 -6.95
CA ASP A 274 8.72 -25.02 -6.94
C ASP A 274 7.37 -24.44 -6.46
N GLY A 275 6.41 -25.29 -6.11
CA GLY A 275 5.04 -24.84 -5.82
C GLY A 275 4.03 -25.95 -5.57
N VAL A 276 2.76 -25.62 -5.77
CA VAL A 276 1.63 -26.53 -5.51
C VAL A 276 0.56 -26.40 -6.58
N ASP A 277 -0.22 -27.46 -6.72
CA ASP A 277 -1.33 -27.58 -7.66
C ASP A 277 -2.59 -27.97 -6.89
N PRO A 278 -3.36 -26.99 -6.39
CA PRO A 278 -4.64 -27.28 -5.76
C PRO A 278 -5.67 -27.75 -6.80
N PRO A 279 -6.71 -28.50 -6.39
CA PRO A 279 -7.72 -29.04 -7.30
C PRO A 279 -8.68 -27.95 -7.80
N VAL A 280 -8.74 -26.82 -7.10
CA VAL A 280 -9.50 -25.61 -7.41
C VAL A 280 -8.71 -24.38 -6.94
N PRO A 281 -8.96 -23.19 -7.50
CA PRO A 281 -8.34 -21.97 -7.00
C PRO A 281 -8.67 -21.69 -5.53
N ILE A 282 -7.64 -21.37 -4.74
CA ILE A 282 -7.76 -21.09 -3.31
C ILE A 282 -7.40 -19.62 -3.04
N PRO A 283 -8.20 -18.87 -2.28
CA PRO A 283 -7.81 -17.55 -1.81
C PRO A 283 -6.52 -17.61 -0.99
N ARG A 284 -5.54 -16.77 -1.35
CA ARG A 284 -4.22 -16.73 -0.70
C ARG A 284 -4.32 -16.52 0.82
N GLU A 285 -5.28 -15.74 1.27
CA GLU A 285 -5.51 -15.50 2.70
C GLU A 285 -5.92 -16.71 3.52
N ARG A 286 -6.44 -17.75 2.86
CA ARG A 286 -6.74 -19.01 3.52
C ARG A 286 -5.52 -19.92 3.60
N THR A 287 -4.40 -19.55 3.00
CA THR A 287 -3.31 -20.49 2.77
C THR A 287 -2.04 -20.05 3.47
N ALA A 288 -1.42 -20.97 4.21
CA ALA A 288 -0.04 -20.84 4.66
C ALA A 288 0.79 -22.00 4.12
N MET A 289 1.94 -21.68 3.53
CA MET A 289 2.86 -22.66 2.96
C MET A 289 3.90 -23.06 4.00
N GLY A 290 4.00 -24.36 4.25
CA GLY A 290 5.01 -24.96 5.12
C GLY A 290 6.25 -25.35 4.32
N TYR A 291 7.43 -24.97 4.79
CA TYR A 291 8.73 -25.41 4.25
C TYR A 291 9.69 -25.71 5.40
N PHE A 292 10.76 -26.48 5.11
CA PHE A 292 11.78 -26.76 6.11
C PHE A 292 12.80 -25.63 6.20
N VAL A 293 13.09 -25.19 7.41
CA VAL A 293 14.24 -24.34 7.73
C VAL A 293 15.29 -25.22 8.41
N GLY A 294 16.49 -25.27 7.84
CA GLY A 294 17.50 -26.25 8.24
C GLY A 294 17.10 -27.68 7.89
N GLN A 295 17.51 -28.66 8.69
CA GLN A 295 17.26 -30.08 8.36
C GLN A 295 15.89 -30.62 8.81
N GLN A 296 15.15 -29.96 9.73
CA GLN A 296 13.93 -30.57 10.31
C GLN A 296 12.83 -29.61 10.79
N GLN A 297 13.03 -28.29 10.87
CA GLN A 297 12.01 -27.40 11.42
C GLN A 297 11.02 -26.96 10.33
N LEU A 298 9.77 -27.43 10.41
CA LEU A 298 8.69 -26.98 9.54
C LEU A 298 8.22 -25.58 9.97
N VAL A 299 8.39 -24.59 9.09
CA VAL A 299 7.95 -23.20 9.30
C VAL A 299 6.86 -22.85 8.30
N TYR A 300 5.85 -22.13 8.75
CA TYR A 300 4.73 -21.69 7.91
C TYR A 300 4.88 -20.22 7.54
N ALA A 301 4.98 -19.94 6.25
CA ALA A 301 4.78 -18.59 5.72
C ALA A 301 3.32 -18.40 5.33
N SER A 302 2.70 -17.36 5.91
CA SER A 302 1.38 -16.91 5.45
C SER A 302 1.46 -16.50 3.98
N SER A 303 0.50 -16.94 3.17
CA SER A 303 0.37 -16.48 1.79
C SER A 303 -0.42 -15.17 1.71
N THR A 304 -0.74 -14.51 2.82
CA THR A 304 -1.52 -13.25 2.83
C THR A 304 -0.80 -12.09 2.12
N SER A 305 0.53 -12.02 2.16
CA SER A 305 1.30 -10.96 1.50
C SER A 305 1.55 -11.28 0.04
N LEU A 306 1.31 -10.34 -0.88
CA LEU A 306 1.63 -10.49 -2.30
C LEU A 306 3.13 -10.71 -2.51
N GLN A 307 3.50 -11.66 -3.38
CA GLN A 307 4.87 -11.86 -3.81
C GLN A 307 5.24 -10.84 -4.89
N PRO A 308 6.55 -10.58 -5.14
CA PRO A 308 6.97 -9.76 -6.27
C PRO A 308 6.35 -10.24 -7.59
N GLY A 309 5.66 -9.35 -8.29
CA GLY A 309 4.96 -9.65 -9.55
C GLY A 309 3.48 -10.05 -9.38
N GLU A 310 3.00 -10.29 -8.16
CA GLU A 310 1.58 -10.53 -7.88
C GLU A 310 0.82 -9.23 -7.63
N SER A 311 -0.50 -9.24 -7.85
CA SER A 311 -1.41 -8.12 -7.57
C SER A 311 -2.73 -8.62 -6.98
N PHE A 312 -3.53 -7.72 -6.39
CA PHE A 312 -4.88 -8.06 -5.93
C PHE A 312 -5.86 -8.40 -7.07
N ASP A 313 -5.45 -8.25 -8.34
CA ASP A 313 -6.23 -8.73 -9.49
C ASP A 313 -5.89 -10.20 -9.82
N ASN A 314 -4.80 -10.76 -9.27
CA ASN A 314 -4.34 -12.13 -9.46
C ASN A 314 -3.90 -12.74 -8.11
N ASP A 315 -4.83 -12.81 -7.16
CA ASP A 315 -4.59 -13.21 -5.76
C ASP A 315 -5.05 -14.65 -5.44
N CYS A 316 -5.25 -15.48 -6.46
CA CYS A 316 -5.54 -16.91 -6.32
C CYS A 316 -4.27 -17.77 -6.26
N ILE A 317 -4.30 -18.82 -5.44
CA ILE A 317 -3.41 -19.98 -5.56
C ILE A 317 -4.10 -20.98 -6.48
N MET A 318 -3.59 -21.12 -7.70
CA MET A 318 -4.16 -21.99 -8.73
C MET A 318 -3.23 -23.15 -9.05
N THR A 319 -3.72 -24.11 -9.84
CA THR A 319 -2.84 -25.07 -10.52
C THR A 319 -1.72 -24.32 -11.23
N GLY A 320 -0.48 -24.73 -11.02
CA GLY A 320 0.71 -24.05 -11.53
C GLY A 320 1.29 -22.99 -10.59
N TYR A 321 0.71 -22.73 -9.41
CA TYR A 321 1.21 -21.71 -8.48
C TYR A 321 2.65 -21.99 -8.04
N LYS A 322 3.51 -20.97 -8.17
CA LYS A 322 4.94 -21.01 -7.87
C LYS A 322 5.31 -20.06 -6.74
N ARG A 323 6.16 -20.51 -5.83
CA ARG A 323 6.79 -19.66 -4.81
C ARG A 323 7.92 -18.85 -5.44
N VAL A 324 7.94 -17.53 -5.27
CA VAL A 324 9.03 -16.67 -5.79
C VAL A 324 10.37 -17.01 -5.13
N ALA A 325 10.36 -17.29 -3.82
CA ALA A 325 11.56 -17.61 -3.03
C ALA A 325 11.87 -19.12 -2.95
N TRP A 326 11.32 -19.93 -3.87
CA TRP A 326 11.43 -21.40 -3.82
C TRP A 326 12.89 -21.91 -3.80
N GLU A 327 13.82 -21.20 -4.45
CA GLU A 327 15.24 -21.58 -4.49
C GLU A 327 15.91 -21.49 -3.10
N SER A 328 15.51 -20.51 -2.28
CA SER A 328 16.02 -20.33 -0.92
C SER A 328 15.25 -21.11 0.13
N GLU A 329 13.94 -21.31 -0.08
CA GLU A 329 13.05 -21.99 0.88
C GLU A 329 13.05 -23.51 0.72
N GLY A 330 13.50 -23.99 -0.44
CA GLY A 330 13.30 -25.37 -0.85
C GLY A 330 11.85 -25.67 -1.21
N PRO A 331 11.53 -26.94 -1.48
CA PRO A 331 10.22 -27.30 -1.96
C PRO A 331 9.16 -27.25 -0.84
N PRO A 332 7.91 -26.83 -1.14
CA PRO A 332 6.82 -26.86 -0.17
C PRO A 332 6.62 -28.26 0.41
N GLN A 333 6.45 -28.32 1.74
CA GLN A 333 6.29 -29.54 2.52
C GLN A 333 4.88 -29.72 3.05
N ALA A 334 4.16 -28.63 3.23
CA ALA A 334 2.78 -28.66 3.68
C ALA A 334 2.01 -27.45 3.16
N VAL A 335 0.70 -27.58 3.04
CA VAL A 335 -0.23 -26.48 2.84
C VAL A 335 -1.19 -26.49 4.02
N ALA A 336 -1.20 -25.40 4.79
CA ALA A 336 -2.19 -25.18 5.82
C ALA A 336 -3.33 -24.32 5.28
N LEU A 337 -4.57 -24.82 5.39
CA LEU A 337 -5.78 -24.10 5.03
C LEU A 337 -6.52 -23.64 6.28
N LEU A 338 -6.98 -22.38 6.27
CA LEU A 338 -7.69 -21.74 7.38
C LEU A 338 -9.15 -21.44 7.00
N PHE A 339 -10.08 -21.81 7.90
CA PHE A 339 -11.51 -21.58 7.76
C PHE A 339 -12.11 -20.97 9.03
N GLN A 340 -13.12 -20.13 8.87
CA GLN A 340 -13.80 -19.49 9.99
C GLN A 340 -15.33 -19.59 9.79
N PRO A 341 -15.94 -20.75 10.12
CA PRO A 341 -17.36 -21.02 9.88
C PRO A 341 -18.29 -19.99 10.50
N ASP A 342 -17.96 -19.50 11.69
CA ASP A 342 -18.67 -18.43 12.39
C ASP A 342 -17.62 -17.45 12.94
N VAL A 343 -17.96 -16.15 12.94
CA VAL A 343 -17.15 -15.08 13.55
C VAL A 343 -16.84 -15.39 15.01
N LYS A 344 -17.73 -16.10 15.71
CA LYS A 344 -17.54 -16.53 17.11
C LYS A 344 -16.89 -17.91 17.26
N ALA A 345 -16.79 -18.69 16.20
CA ALA A 345 -16.17 -20.02 16.25
C ALA A 345 -14.63 -19.93 16.18
N PRO A 346 -13.92 -20.91 16.76
CA PRO A 346 -12.48 -21.03 16.57
C PRO A 346 -12.14 -21.22 15.09
N VAL A 347 -11.00 -20.67 14.67
CA VAL A 347 -10.48 -20.90 13.31
C VAL A 347 -10.15 -22.38 13.15
N LEU A 348 -10.76 -23.01 12.16
CA LEU A 348 -10.43 -24.37 11.76
C LEU A 348 -9.18 -24.32 10.88
N ARG A 349 -8.19 -25.12 11.24
CA ARG A 349 -6.95 -25.26 10.47
C ARG A 349 -6.75 -26.71 10.11
N VAL A 350 -6.54 -26.97 8.83
CA VAL A 350 -6.14 -28.28 8.32
C VAL A 350 -4.79 -28.17 7.65
N GLU A 351 -3.99 -29.22 7.79
CA GLU A 351 -2.66 -29.32 7.22
C GLU A 351 -2.62 -30.49 6.24
N ILE A 352 -2.36 -30.18 4.97
CA ILE A 352 -2.15 -31.17 3.91
C ILE A 352 -0.64 -31.28 3.73
N ARG A 353 -0.06 -32.44 4.04
CA ARG A 353 1.39 -32.67 3.92
C ARG A 353 1.75 -33.21 2.55
N ARG A 354 2.92 -32.81 2.07
CA ARG A 354 3.56 -33.45 0.93
C ARG A 354 3.74 -34.93 1.24
N PRO A 355 3.30 -35.84 0.35
CA PRO A 355 3.55 -37.26 0.51
C PRO A 355 5.06 -37.51 0.67
N PRO A 356 5.47 -38.44 1.54
CA PRO A 356 6.88 -38.82 1.63
C PRO A 356 7.35 -39.25 0.24
N ALA A 357 8.54 -38.80 -0.16
CA ALA A 357 9.15 -39.28 -1.40
C ALA A 357 9.21 -40.81 -1.30
N ALA A 358 8.58 -41.51 -2.24
CA ALA A 358 8.67 -42.96 -2.29
C ALA A 358 10.16 -43.33 -2.30
N ALA A 359 10.59 -44.13 -1.33
CA ALA A 359 11.96 -44.60 -1.28
C ALA A 359 12.21 -45.50 -2.50
N GLY A 360 12.88 -44.94 -3.51
CA GLY A 360 13.36 -45.67 -4.69
C GLY A 360 12.33 -45.88 -5.80
N GLN A 361 12.44 -45.06 -6.84
CA GLN A 361 12.43 -45.53 -8.23
C GLN A 361 13.60 -44.87 -8.97
#